data_AF-A0ABD2AX15-F1
#
_entry.id   AF-A0ABD2AX15-F1
#
_cell.length_a   1.000
_cell.length_b   1.000
_cell.length_c   1.000
_cell.angle_alpha   90.00
_cell.angle_beta   90.00
_cell.angle_gamma   90.00
#
_symmetry.space_group_name_H-M   'P 1'
#
loop_
_entity.id
_entity.type
_entity.pdbx_description
1 polymer ?
#
loop_
_entity_poly.entity_id
_entity_poly.type
_entity_poly.pdbx_seq_one_letter_code
_entity_poly.pdbx_strand_id
1 'polypeptide(L)'
;MPTEETLNKITSQEARNYIQSLPPLKKKNFKDVFRGANPLAIDLLELMLELDAERRITAEQALAHPYLAQYADPTDEPVSLPYDQSFEDMELPVEKWKELVYHEVINFVPQTLPALSPTIEAAT
;
A
#
# COMPACT_ATOMS: atom_id res chain seq x y z
N MET A 1 5.81 1.29 -23.88
CA MET A 1 4.36 1.59 -23.92
C MET A 1 3.67 0.55 -23.06
N PRO A 2 2.55 0.90 -22.40
CA PRO A 2 1.75 -0.09 -21.67
C PRO A 2 1.35 -1.22 -22.62
N THR A 3 1.19 -2.45 -22.11
CA THR A 3 0.67 -3.56 -22.92
C THR A 3 -0.82 -3.33 -23.19
N GLU A 4 -1.37 -3.99 -24.23
CA GLU A 4 -2.81 -3.94 -24.51
C GLU A 4 -3.63 -4.42 -23.31
N GLU A 5 -3.16 -5.45 -22.61
CA GLU A 5 -3.76 -5.94 -21.38
C GLU A 5 -3.90 -4.84 -20.33
N THR A 6 -2.84 -4.08 -20.04
CA THR A 6 -2.88 -2.97 -19.09
C THR A 6 -3.80 -1.83 -19.57
N LEU A 7 -3.83 -1.55 -20.87
CA LEU A 7 -4.73 -0.53 -21.44
C LEU A 7 -6.21 -0.93 -21.34
N ASN A 8 -6.51 -2.21 -21.49
CA ASN A 8 -7.88 -2.73 -21.41
C ASN A 8 -8.48 -2.62 -20.00
N LYS A 9 -7.64 -2.54 -18.96
CA LYS A 9 -8.08 -2.30 -17.57
C LYS A 9 -8.52 -0.85 -17.33
N ILE A 10 -8.17 0.09 -18.21
CA ILE A 10 -8.56 1.49 -18.09
C ILE A 10 -9.99 1.66 -18.60
N THR A 11 -10.93 1.89 -17.69
CA THR A 11 -12.37 1.98 -18.03
C THR A 11 -12.69 3.23 -18.87
N SER A 12 -12.11 4.38 -18.56
CA SER A 12 -12.32 5.62 -19.32
C SER A 12 -11.76 5.51 -20.74
N GLN A 13 -12.61 5.80 -21.73
CA GLN A 13 -12.22 5.82 -23.14
C GLN A 13 -11.34 7.03 -23.46
N GLU A 14 -11.62 8.17 -22.82
CA GLU A 14 -10.85 9.40 -22.97
C GLU A 14 -9.41 9.20 -22.49
N ALA A 15 -9.24 8.55 -21.33
CA ALA A 15 -7.93 8.21 -20.79
C ALA A 15 -7.16 7.25 -21.72
N ARG A 16 -7.84 6.23 -22.27
CA ARG A 16 -7.23 5.31 -23.24
C ARG A 16 -6.77 6.02 -24.50
N ASN A 17 -7.64 6.87 -25.09
CA ASN A 17 -7.31 7.63 -26.30
C ASN A 17 -6.12 8.56 -26.06
N TYR A 18 -6.09 9.25 -24.90
CA TYR A 18 -4.99 10.11 -24.53
C TYR A 18 -3.67 9.34 -24.45
N ILE A 19 -3.62 8.22 -23.72
CA ILE A 19 -2.42 7.40 -23.57
C ILE A 19 -1.93 6.87 -24.94
N GLN A 20 -2.85 6.46 -25.81
CA GLN A 20 -2.53 5.99 -27.17
C GLN A 20 -1.97 7.10 -28.07
N SER A 21 -2.35 8.35 -27.84
CA SER A 21 -1.80 9.51 -28.58
C SER A 21 -0.37 9.88 -28.17
N LEU A 22 0.12 9.40 -27.02
CA LEU A 22 1.46 9.73 -26.54
C LEU A 22 2.54 9.05 -27.39
N PRO A 23 3.69 9.70 -27.64
CA PRO A 23 4.81 9.07 -28.33
C PRO A 23 5.32 7.83 -27.58
N PRO A 24 5.67 6.71 -28.25
CA PRO A 24 6.15 5.49 -27.61
C PRO A 24 7.28 5.69 -26.59
N LEU A 25 6.97 5.47 -25.31
CA LEU A 25 7.95 5.51 -24.22
C LEU A 25 8.46 4.10 -23.92
N LYS A 26 9.78 3.93 -23.83
CA LYS A 26 10.40 2.67 -23.36
C LYS A 26 10.63 2.74 -21.86
N LYS A 27 10.38 1.64 -21.14
CA LYS A 27 10.76 1.51 -19.72
C LYS A 27 12.27 1.78 -19.62
N LYS A 28 12.65 2.71 -18.75
CA LYS A 28 14.06 2.96 -18.44
C LYS A 28 14.56 1.85 -17.52
N ASN A 29 15.82 1.47 -17.68
CA ASN A 29 16.48 0.58 -16.72
C ASN A 29 16.70 1.36 -15.42
N PHE A 30 16.19 0.86 -14.30
CA PHE A 30 16.26 1.60 -13.04
C PHE A 30 17.69 1.69 -12.49
N LYS A 31 18.59 0.77 -12.88
CA LYS A 31 20.02 0.85 -12.54
C LYS A 31 20.70 2.09 -13.12
N ASP A 32 20.26 2.52 -14.31
CA ASP A 32 20.80 3.71 -14.97
C ASP A 32 20.25 5.02 -14.39
N VAL A 33 19.06 4.94 -13.80
CA VAL A 33 18.35 6.06 -13.16
C VAL A 33 18.86 6.25 -11.72
N PHE A 34 18.89 5.19 -10.92
CA PHE A 34 19.31 5.19 -9.52
C PHE A 34 20.76 4.71 -9.38
N ARG A 35 21.70 5.45 -9.97
CA ARG A 35 23.11 5.07 -9.98
C ARG A 35 23.69 5.03 -8.57
N GLY A 36 24.37 3.94 -8.22
CA GLY A 36 24.99 3.75 -6.91
C GLY A 36 24.04 3.29 -5.80
N ALA A 37 22.75 3.11 -6.08
CA ALA A 37 21.82 2.52 -5.13
C ALA A 37 22.05 1.01 -4.96
N ASN A 38 21.62 0.47 -3.82
CA ASN A 38 21.66 -0.97 -3.55
C ASN A 38 20.86 -1.73 -4.63
N PRO A 39 21.43 -2.74 -5.30
CA PRO A 39 20.71 -3.53 -6.30
C PRO A 39 19.39 -4.11 -5.81
N LEU A 40 19.29 -4.50 -4.53
CA LEU A 40 18.06 -5.01 -3.93
C LEU A 40 17.01 -3.92 -3.72
N ALA A 41 17.42 -2.67 -3.47
CA ALA A 41 16.50 -1.53 -3.40
C ALA A 41 15.92 -1.22 -4.78
N ILE A 42 16.76 -1.29 -5.81
CA ILE A 42 16.35 -1.09 -7.20
C ILE A 42 15.36 -2.16 -7.63
N ASP A 43 15.64 -3.43 -7.29
CA ASP A 43 14.75 -4.56 -7.57
C ASP A 43 13.36 -4.35 -6.93
N LEU A 44 13.32 -3.99 -5.64
CA LEU A 44 12.08 -3.69 -4.94
C LEU A 44 11.32 -2.51 -5.59
N LEU A 45 12.02 -1.46 -6.00
CA LEU A 45 11.42 -0.32 -6.71
C LEU A 45 10.83 -0.71 -8.07
N GLU A 46 11.47 -1.62 -8.81
CA GLU A 46 10.92 -2.10 -10.08
C GLU A 46 9.61 -2.89 -9.89
N LEU A 47 9.47 -3.59 -8.75
CA LEU A 47 8.25 -4.31 -8.38
C LEU A 47 7.15 -3.39 -7.84
N MET A 48 7.51 -2.28 -7.19
CA MET A 48 6.57 -1.27 -6.67
C MET A 48 6.09 -0.29 -7.74
N LEU A 49 6.97 0.15 -8.63
CA LEU A 49 6.66 1.12 -9.69
C LEU A 49 6.17 0.44 -10.97
N GLU A 50 5.35 -0.60 -10.79
CA GLU A 50 4.62 -1.26 -11.87
C GLU A 50 3.36 -0.45 -12.24
N LEU A 51 3.16 -0.27 -13.53
CA LEU A 51 2.06 0.51 -14.08
C LEU A 51 0.72 -0.21 -13.89
N ASP A 52 0.74 -1.53 -14.08
CA ASP A 52 -0.42 -2.39 -13.83
C ASP A 52 -0.54 -2.65 -12.31
N ALA A 53 -1.58 -2.08 -11.70
CA ALA A 53 -1.77 -2.17 -10.25
C ALA A 53 -1.94 -3.61 -9.76
N GLU A 54 -2.48 -4.52 -10.58
CA GLU A 54 -2.66 -5.93 -10.22
C GLU A 54 -1.36 -6.73 -10.24
N ARG A 55 -0.33 -6.21 -10.93
CA ARG A 55 1.00 -6.82 -11.01
C ARG A 55 1.98 -6.22 -10.01
N ARG A 56 1.59 -5.12 -9.34
CA ARG A 56 2.40 -4.47 -8.33
C ARG A 56 2.54 -5.37 -7.11
N ILE A 57 3.74 -5.39 -6.53
CA ILE A 57 4.01 -6.13 -5.29
C ILE A 57 3.09 -5.67 -4.15
N THR A 58 2.59 -6.62 -3.35
CA THR A 58 1.78 -6.31 -2.16
C THR A 58 2.67 -5.86 -0.99
N ALA A 59 2.06 -5.26 0.05
CA ALA A 59 2.80 -4.87 1.25
C ALA A 59 3.47 -6.08 1.93
N GLU A 60 2.76 -7.19 2.08
CA GLU A 60 3.27 -8.44 2.65
C GLU A 60 4.47 -9.00 1.84
N GLN A 61 4.33 -9.06 0.51
CA GLN A 61 5.42 -9.51 -0.36
C GLN A 61 6.64 -8.57 -0.30
N ALA A 62 6.41 -7.26 -0.16
CA ALA A 62 7.47 -6.28 -0.03
C ALA A 62 8.21 -6.40 1.31
N LEU A 63 7.51 -6.65 2.42
CA LEU A 63 8.11 -6.91 3.73
C LEU A 63 9.01 -8.15 3.70
N ALA A 64 8.57 -9.21 3.00
CA ALA A 64 9.35 -10.43 2.79
C ALA A 64 10.52 -10.29 1.78
N HIS A 65 10.70 -9.11 1.16
CA HIS A 65 11.72 -8.91 0.13
C HIS A 65 13.15 -8.90 0.73
N PRO A 66 14.17 -9.48 0.06
CA PRO A 66 15.55 -9.53 0.59
C PRO A 66 16.15 -8.19 0.99
N TYR A 67 15.68 -7.09 0.40
CA TYR A 67 16.10 -5.74 0.78
C TYR A 67 15.75 -5.38 2.23
N LEU A 68 14.64 -5.90 2.75
CA LEU A 68 14.15 -5.63 4.11
C LEU A 68 14.45 -6.76 5.10
N ALA A 69 15.21 -7.79 4.69
CA ALA A 69 15.46 -8.99 5.49
C ALA A 69 16.08 -8.76 6.88
N GLN A 70 16.78 -7.64 7.09
CA GLN A 70 17.33 -7.27 8.40
C GLN A 70 16.27 -6.75 9.39
N TYR A 71 15.08 -6.38 8.90
CA TYR A 71 13.99 -5.80 9.69
C TYR A 71 12.74 -6.68 9.70
N ALA A 72 12.57 -7.54 8.71
CA ALA A 72 11.39 -8.38 8.56
C ALA A 72 11.28 -9.39 9.71
N ASP A 73 10.15 -9.36 10.41
CA ASP A 73 9.79 -10.34 11.44
C ASP A 73 8.31 -10.71 11.24
N PRO A 74 8.02 -11.84 10.58
CA PRO A 74 6.65 -12.28 10.35
C PRO A 74 5.82 -12.48 11.63
N THR A 75 6.48 -12.60 12.80
CA THR A 75 5.79 -12.72 14.09
C THR A 75 5.41 -11.37 14.71
N ASP A 76 6.01 -10.28 14.24
CA ASP A 76 5.74 -8.89 14.65
C ASP A 76 5.11 -8.05 13.51
N GLU A 77 4.52 -8.72 12.51
CA GLU A 77 3.80 -8.12 11.38
C GLU A 77 2.30 -8.51 11.42
N PRO A 78 1.53 -8.07 12.43
CA PRO A 78 0.14 -8.50 12.59
C PRO A 78 -0.79 -7.88 11.55
N VAL A 79 -1.82 -8.66 11.16
CA VAL A 79 -2.95 -8.17 10.36
C VAL A 79 -4.08 -7.69 11.26
N SER A 80 -4.84 -6.70 10.79
CA SER A 80 -6.04 -6.22 11.50
C SER A 80 -7.16 -7.26 11.48
N LEU A 81 -8.05 -7.18 12.47
CA LEU A 81 -9.37 -7.81 12.38
C LEU A 81 -10.16 -7.21 11.20
N PRO A 82 -11.13 -7.97 10.64
CA PRO A 82 -12.04 -7.45 9.64
C PRO A 82 -12.73 -6.17 10.13
N TYR A 83 -12.69 -5.12 9.32
CA TYR A 83 -13.35 -3.85 9.61
C TYR A 83 -14.67 -3.77 8.84
N ASP A 84 -15.75 -3.45 9.55
CA ASP A 84 -17.07 -3.30 8.94
C ASP A 84 -17.17 -1.94 8.26
N GLN A 85 -17.24 -1.96 6.92
CA GLN A 85 -17.38 -0.79 6.06
C GLN A 85 -18.76 -0.70 5.41
N SER A 86 -19.76 -1.47 5.88
CA SER A 86 -21.10 -1.46 5.27
C SER A 86 -21.77 -0.07 5.29
N PHE A 87 -21.28 0.83 6.15
CA PHE A 87 -21.77 2.20 6.24
C PHE A 87 -21.42 3.06 5.02
N GLU A 88 -20.38 2.72 4.25
CA GLU A 88 -19.96 3.49 3.07
C GLU A 88 -21.04 3.52 1.97
N ASP A 89 -21.83 2.45 1.88
CA ASP A 89 -22.94 2.32 0.92
C ASP A 89 -24.27 2.87 1.46
N MET A 90 -24.30 3.46 2.67
CA MET A 90 -25.52 3.97 3.28
C MET A 90 -25.82 5.43 2.91
N GLU A 91 -27.05 5.69 2.50
CA GLU A 91 -27.56 7.06 2.33
C GLU A 91 -28.41 7.47 3.54
N LEU A 92 -27.79 8.18 4.49
CA LEU A 92 -28.46 8.67 5.70
C LEU A 92 -28.49 10.21 5.76
N PRO A 93 -29.52 10.80 6.37
CA PRO A 93 -29.53 12.24 6.64
C PRO A 93 -28.44 12.57 7.68
N VAL A 94 -28.01 13.84 7.67
CA VAL A 94 -26.94 14.36 8.54
C VAL A 94 -27.23 14.09 10.02
N GLU A 95 -28.49 14.16 10.44
CA GLU A 95 -28.92 13.91 11.81
C GLU A 95 -28.60 12.47 12.25
N LYS A 96 -28.75 11.50 11.36
CA LYS A 96 -28.42 10.10 11.66
C LYS A 96 -26.92 9.84 11.69
N TRP A 97 -26.16 10.49 10.82
CA TRP A 97 -24.69 10.45 10.92
C TRP A 97 -24.20 11.03 12.25
N LYS A 98 -24.79 12.13 12.72
CA LYS A 98 -24.46 12.72 14.03
C LYS A 98 -24.75 11.75 15.18
N GLU A 99 -25.90 11.08 15.15
CA GLU A 99 -26.24 10.06 16.15
C GLU A 99 -25.22 8.92 16.18
N LEU A 100 -24.84 8.38 15.01
CA LEU A 100 -23.86 7.29 14.90
C LEU A 100 -22.48 7.69 15.40
N VAL A 101 -21.98 8.86 14.99
CA VAL A 101 -20.70 9.39 15.49
C VAL A 101 -20.74 9.62 17.00
N TYR A 102 -21.85 10.17 17.52
CA TYR A 102 -22.01 10.34 18.96
C TYR A 102 -21.98 8.99 19.69
N HIS A 103 -22.61 7.96 19.13
CA HIS A 103 -22.59 6.60 19.66
C HIS A 103 -21.17 6.02 19.69
N GLU A 104 -20.36 6.22 18.65
CA GLU A 104 -18.96 5.78 18.66
C GLU A 104 -18.13 6.49 19.75
N VAL A 105 -18.34 7.80 19.93
CA VAL A 105 -17.62 8.59 20.94
C VAL A 105 -17.93 8.10 22.36
N ILE A 106 -19.20 7.83 22.69
CA ILE A 106 -19.58 7.38 24.05
C ILE A 106 -19.16 5.94 24.35
N ASN A 107 -19.00 5.09 23.33
CA ASN A 107 -18.61 3.69 23.47
C ASN A 107 -17.10 3.46 23.33
N PHE A 108 -16.32 4.51 23.05
CA PHE A 108 -14.87 4.41 22.97
C PHE A 108 -14.29 3.93 24.30
N VAL A 109 -13.53 2.83 24.25
CA VAL A 109 -12.76 2.32 25.38
C VAL A 109 -11.29 2.67 25.16
N PRO A 110 -10.67 3.51 26.02
CA PRO A 110 -9.26 3.85 25.89
C PRO A 110 -8.39 2.59 25.95
N GLN A 111 -7.46 2.47 25.00
CA GLN A 111 -6.45 1.41 25.08
C GLN A 111 -5.50 1.70 26.25
N THR A 112 -5.32 0.72 27.12
CA THR A 112 -4.25 0.76 28.13
C THR A 112 -2.92 0.54 27.42
N LEU A 113 -2.00 1.50 27.51
CA LEU A 113 -0.63 1.31 27.03
C LEU A 113 -0.05 0.06 27.71
N PRO A 114 0.52 -0.89 26.96
CA PRO A 114 1.29 -1.96 27.57
C PRO A 114 2.46 -1.34 28.34
N ALA A 115 2.73 -1.85 29.54
CA ALA A 115 3.91 -1.46 30.30
C ALA A 115 5.14 -1.65 29.41
N LEU A 116 5.96 -0.61 29.25
CA LEU A 116 7.22 -0.68 28.50
C LEU A 116 8.00 -1.91 29.01
N SER A 117 8.14 -2.93 28.16
CA SER A 117 9.04 -4.04 28.44
C SER A 117 10.45 -3.46 28.67
N PRO A 118 11.14 -3.81 29.77
CA PRO A 118 12.47 -3.28 30.02
C PRO A 118 13.37 -3.67 28.85
N THR A 119 13.94 -2.67 28.20
CA THR A 119 14.93 -2.78 27.14
C THR A 119 16.00 -3.78 27.56
N ILE A 120 16.19 -4.85 26.77
CA ILE A 120 17.37 -5.71 26.94
C ILE A 120 18.58 -4.83 26.64
N GLU A 121 19.36 -4.55 27.68
CA GLU A 121 20.67 -3.92 27.61
C GLU A 121 21.60 -4.72 26.69
N ALA A 122 22.34 -3.98 25.86
CA ALA A 122 23.71 -4.22 25.41
C ALA A 122 24.13 -5.65 25.00
N ALA A 123 24.43 -5.81 23.71
CA ALA A 123 25.51 -6.69 23.27
C ALA A 123 26.43 -5.93 22.30
N THR A 124 27.66 -5.80 22.77
CA THR A 124 28.92 -5.38 22.12
C THR A 124 29.16 -5.93 20.72
#